data_AF-A0A7J9EM67-F1
#
_entry.id   AF-A0A7J9EM67-F1
#
_cell.length_a   1.000
_cell.length_b   1.000
_cell.length_c   1.000
_cell.angle_alpha   90.00
_cell.angle_beta   90.00
_cell.angle_gamma   90.00
#
_symmetry.space_group_name_H-M   'P 1'
#
loop_
_entity.id
_entity.type
_entity.pdbx_description
1 polymer ?
#
loop_
_entity_poly.entity_id
_entity_poly.type
_entity_poly.pdbx_seq_one_letter_code
_entity_poly.pdbx_strand_id
1 'polypeptide(L)'
;GYLDEQFIQLEELQDDANPNFVQEIVTLFYTDSTRLIQNIELTLNSRPINFSKLDDYMHQFKGSSSSIGAKKVTSECAVFRQYCAAGNAEACSNNMRVPCKSDANGDILAFTRTSSFL
;
A
#
# COMPACT_ATOMS: atom_id res chain seq x y z
N GLY A 1 -5.80 -13.26 7.65
CA GLY A 1 -6.62 -12.54 6.67
C GLY A 1 -5.77 -11.52 5.95
N TYR A 2 -6.27 -11.00 4.83
CA TYR A 2 -5.67 -9.86 4.12
C TYR A 2 -5.92 -8.54 4.85
N LEU A 3 -7.06 -8.46 5.55
CA LEU A 3 -7.48 -7.36 6.40
C LEU A 3 -7.35 -7.72 7.88
N ASP A 4 -7.24 -6.69 8.73
CA ASP A 4 -7.27 -6.79 10.18
C ASP A 4 -8.42 -5.97 10.80
N GLU A 5 -8.44 -5.90 12.14
CA GLU A 5 -9.49 -5.22 12.92
C GLU A 5 -9.64 -3.73 12.59
N GLN A 6 -8.63 -3.07 12.01
CA GLN A 6 -8.78 -1.67 11.57
C GLN A 6 -9.81 -1.52 10.47
N PHE A 7 -10.00 -2.53 9.61
CA PHE A 7 -11.01 -2.44 8.56
C PHE A 7 -12.43 -2.51 9.15
N ILE A 8 -12.63 -3.34 10.17
CA ILE A 8 -13.92 -3.45 10.88
C ILE A 8 -14.29 -2.10 11.51
N GLN A 9 -13.32 -1.42 12.13
CA GLN A 9 -13.56 -0.08 12.69
C GLN A 9 -13.95 0.95 11.62
N LEU A 10 -13.46 0.82 10.39
CA LEU A 10 -13.88 1.72 9.29
C LEU A 10 -15.32 1.43 8.86
N GLU A 11 -15.72 0.16 8.82
CA GLU A 11 -17.11 -0.22 8.51
C GLU A 11 -18.09 0.27 9.58
N GLU A 12 -17.71 0.21 10.86
CA GLU A 12 -18.52 0.72 11.97
C GLU A 12 -18.73 2.24 11.96
N LEU A 13 -17.88 2.99 11.26
CA LEU A 13 -18.02 4.45 11.10
C LEU A 13 -18.97 4.83 9.95
N GLN A 14 -19.38 3.88 9.12
CA GLN A 14 -20.36 4.12 8.07
C GLN A 14 -21.79 3.99 8.63
N ASP A 15 -22.61 5.02 8.43
CA ASP A 15 -24.00 5.06 8.86
C ASP A 15 -24.90 5.69 7.79
N ASP A 16 -26.21 5.79 8.06
CA ASP A 16 -27.18 6.39 7.14
C ASP A 16 -26.93 7.88 6.87
N ALA A 17 -26.19 8.58 7.75
CA ALA A 17 -25.82 9.98 7.59
C ALA A 17 -24.54 10.15 6.75
N ASN A 18 -23.66 9.15 6.71
CA ASN A 18 -22.45 9.10 5.90
C ASN A 18 -22.27 7.75 5.18
N PRO A 19 -23.13 7.43 4.20
CA PRO A 19 -23.16 6.10 3.58
C PRO A 19 -21.95 5.80 2.69
N ASN A 20 -21.14 6.81 2.34
CA ASN A 20 -19.99 6.65 1.43
C ASN A 20 -18.64 6.65 2.17
N PHE A 21 -18.63 6.67 3.50
CA PHE A 21 -17.39 6.82 4.29
C PHE A 21 -16.31 5.81 3.88
N VAL A 22 -16.64 4.51 3.85
CA VAL A 22 -15.66 3.47 3.51
C VAL A 22 -15.17 3.64 2.07
N GLN A 23 -16.07 3.98 1.14
CA GLN A 23 -15.70 4.24 -0.25
C GLN A 23 -14.73 5.42 -0.38
N GLU A 24 -14.96 6.52 0.34
CA GLU A 24 -14.08 7.68 0.35
C GLU A 24 -12.69 7.34 0.90
N ILE A 25 -12.63 6.62 2.02
CA ILE A 25 -11.36 6.17 2.62
C ILE A 25 -10.59 5.24 1.68
N VAL A 26 -11.26 4.28 1.06
CA VAL A 26 -10.66 3.37 0.09
C VAL A 26 -10.17 4.13 -1.16
N THR A 27 -10.95 5.11 -1.64
CA THR A 27 -10.57 5.96 -2.78
C THR A 27 -9.34 6.81 -2.48
N LEU A 28 -9.28 7.39 -1.27
CA LEU A 28 -8.13 8.15 -0.81
C LEU A 28 -6.88 7.26 -0.73
N PHE A 29 -7.02 6.06 -0.15
CA PHE A 29 -5.95 5.08 -0.09
C PHE A 29 -5.39 4.75 -1.49
N TYR A 30 -6.25 4.48 -2.47
CA TYR A 30 -5.80 4.18 -3.84
C TYR A 30 -5.06 5.35 -4.48
N THR A 31 -5.57 6.56 -4.29
CA THR A 31 -4.96 7.78 -4.83
C THR A 31 -3.56 7.99 -4.26
N ASP A 32 -3.41 7.88 -2.93
CA ASP A 32 -2.11 8.01 -2.27
C ASP A 32 -1.15 6.88 -2.63
N SER A 33 -1.65 5.65 -2.68
CA SER A 33 -0.87 4.47 -3.05
C SER A 33 -0.30 4.58 -4.45
N THR A 34 -1.11 5.00 -5.43
CA THR A 34 -0.68 5.18 -6.82
C THR A 34 0.48 6.18 -6.91
N ARG A 35 0.35 7.32 -6.23
CA ARG A 35 1.41 8.34 -6.17
C ARG A 35 2.68 7.82 -5.50
N LEU A 36 2.57 7.06 -4.41
CA LEU A 36 3.71 6.52 -3.69
C LEU A 36 4.44 5.46 -4.52
N ILE A 37 3.70 4.53 -5.14
CA ILE A 37 4.23 3.48 -6.01
C ILE A 37 5.03 4.09 -7.17
N GLN A 38 4.48 5.09 -7.84
CA GLN A 38 5.17 5.81 -8.92
C GLN A 38 6.49 6.43 -8.44
N ASN A 39 6.47 7.09 -7.28
CA ASN A 39 7.67 7.71 -6.71
C ASN A 39 8.75 6.67 -6.32
N ILE A 40 8.33 5.51 -5.81
CA ILE A 40 9.23 4.39 -5.49
C ILE A 40 9.86 3.86 -6.78
N GLU A 41 9.08 3.62 -7.83
CA GLU A 41 9.60 3.16 -9.13
C GLU A 41 10.60 4.15 -9.74
N LEU A 42 10.28 5.45 -9.72
CA LEU A 42 11.21 6.49 -10.19
C LEU A 42 12.50 6.51 -9.38
N THR A 43 12.42 6.35 -8.06
CA THR A 43 13.58 6.37 -7.18
C THR A 43 14.43 5.11 -7.34
N LEU A 44 13.83 3.93 -7.57
CA LEU A 44 14.54 2.69 -7.87
C LEU A 44 15.26 2.73 -9.22
N ASN A 45 14.68 3.41 -10.21
CA ASN A 45 15.29 3.59 -11.53
C ASN A 45 16.36 4.69 -11.55
N SER A 46 16.43 5.54 -10.52
CA SER A 46 17.45 6.58 -10.41
C SER A 46 18.84 6.00 -10.13
N ARG A 47 19.90 6.61 -10.67
CA ARG A 47 21.29 6.21 -10.47
C ARG A 47 22.09 7.46 -10.02
N PRO A 48 22.68 7.47 -8.81
CA PRO A 48 22.60 6.45 -7.77
C PRO A 48 21.21 6.37 -7.11
N ILE A 49 20.84 5.19 -6.60
CA ILE A 49 19.55 4.98 -5.91
C ILE A 49 19.59 5.67 -4.55
N ASN A 50 18.57 6.47 -4.25
CA ASN A 50 18.41 7.09 -2.93
C ASN A 50 17.58 6.19 -2.00
N PHE A 51 18.28 5.35 -1.22
CA PHE A 51 17.64 4.43 -0.27
C PHE A 51 16.92 5.13 0.89
N SER A 52 17.39 6.30 1.33
CA SER A 52 16.70 7.09 2.37
C SER A 52 15.31 7.50 1.89
N LYS A 53 15.25 8.02 0.66
CA LYS A 53 13.99 8.45 0.05
C LYS A 53 13.04 7.27 -0.23
N LEU A 54 13.59 6.10 -0.58
CA LEU A 54 12.81 4.87 -0.66
C LEU A 54 12.24 4.45 0.70
N ASP A 55 13.02 4.53 1.77
CA ASP A 55 12.51 4.23 3.13
C ASP A 55 11.38 5.18 3.52
N ASP A 56 11.50 6.48 3.23
CA ASP A 56 10.47 7.48 3.50
C ASP A 56 9.16 7.18 2.76
N TYR A 57 9.23 6.81 1.48
CA TYR A 57 8.04 6.43 0.71
C TYR A 57 7.41 5.15 1.23
N MET A 58 8.21 4.16 1.62
CA MET A 58 7.70 2.91 2.18
C MET A 58 7.13 3.09 3.57
N HIS A 59 7.66 4.02 4.37
CA HIS A 59 7.08 4.38 5.65
C HIS A 59 5.68 5.00 5.47
N GLN A 60 5.53 5.93 4.53
CA GLN A 60 4.23 6.51 4.18
C GLN A 60 3.25 5.46 3.65
N PHE A 61 3.71 4.61 2.74
CA PHE A 61 2.87 3.56 2.14
C PHE A 61 2.40 2.54 3.18
N LYS A 62 3.28 2.15 4.12
CA LYS A 62 2.93 1.34 5.28
C LYS A 62 1.86 2.02 6.15
N GLY A 63 2.01 3.32 6.42
CA GLY A 63 1.05 4.08 7.23
C GLY A 63 -0.34 4.11 6.61
N SER A 64 -0.41 4.44 5.31
CA SER A 64 -1.66 4.44 4.53
C SER A 64 -2.30 3.04 4.43
N SER A 65 -1.47 1.99 4.31
CA SER A 65 -1.98 0.60 4.32
C SER A 65 -2.52 0.19 5.68
N SER A 66 -1.88 0.63 6.77
CA SER A 66 -2.34 0.37 8.13
C SER A 66 -3.66 1.06 8.45
N SER A 67 -3.92 2.25 7.88
CA SER A 67 -5.17 2.98 8.16
C SER A 67 -6.40 2.30 7.59
N ILE A 68 -6.26 1.46 6.55
CA ILE A 68 -7.34 0.66 5.97
C ILE A 68 -7.32 -0.81 6.41
N GLY A 69 -6.45 -1.16 7.35
CA GLY A 69 -6.29 -2.53 7.83
C GLY A 69 -5.67 -3.50 6.84
N ALA A 70 -4.93 -3.03 5.82
CA ALA A 70 -4.27 -3.88 4.82
C ALA A 70 -3.02 -4.58 5.38
N LYS A 71 -3.22 -5.51 6.31
CA LYS A 71 -2.19 -6.21 7.09
C LYS A 71 -1.06 -6.79 6.25
N LYS A 72 -1.40 -7.44 5.12
CA LYS A 72 -0.39 -8.07 4.25
C LYS A 72 0.53 -7.02 3.63
N VAL A 73 -0.03 -5.92 3.12
CA VAL A 73 0.74 -4.81 2.52
C VAL A 73 1.65 -4.18 3.56
N THR A 74 1.14 -3.91 4.76
CA THR A 74 1.93 -3.38 5.89
C THR A 74 3.12 -4.27 6.25
N SER A 75 2.95 -5.60 6.23
CA SER A 75 4.03 -6.56 6.49
C SER A 75 5.09 -6.54 5.41
N GLU A 76 4.69 -6.57 4.15
CA GLU A 76 5.62 -6.52 3.01
C GLU A 76 6.39 -5.20 2.96
N CYS A 77 5.75 -4.08 3.29
CA CYS A 77 6.41 -2.80 3.43
C CYS A 77 7.52 -2.86 4.49
N ALA A 78 7.30 -3.55 5.61
CA ALA A 78 8.31 -3.71 6.64
C ALA A 78 9.52 -4.50 6.15
N VAL A 79 9.31 -5.53 5.31
CA VAL A 79 10.40 -6.30 4.68
C VAL A 79 11.16 -5.44 3.67
N PHE A 80 10.48 -4.69 2.82
CA PHE A 80 11.12 -3.79 1.86
C PHE A 80 12.05 -2.79 2.53
N ARG A 81 11.62 -2.20 3.65
CA ARG A 81 12.44 -1.25 4.42
C ARG A 81 13.75 -1.87 4.92
N GLN A 82 13.76 -3.17 5.22
CA GLN A 82 15.00 -3.89 5.57
C GLN A 82 15.95 -3.96 4.36
N TYR A 83 15.44 -4.15 3.14
CA TYR A 83 16.25 -4.10 1.93
C TYR A 83 16.81 -2.69 1.66
N CYS A 84 16.02 -1.64 1.92
CA CYS A 84 16.50 -0.26 1.85
C CYS A 84 17.65 -0.02 2.84
N ALA A 85 17.48 -0.44 4.10
CA ALA A 85 18.49 -0.30 5.13
C ALA A 85 19.78 -1.08 4.80
N ALA A 86 19.66 -2.22 4.13
CA ALA A 86 20.78 -3.02 3.64
C ALA A 86 21.41 -2.48 2.33
N GLY A 87 20.84 -1.44 1.71
CA GLY A 87 21.30 -0.92 0.42
C GLY A 87 21.14 -1.91 -0.74
N ASN A 88 20.23 -2.88 -0.62
CA ASN A 88 20.07 -3.94 -1.60
C ASN A 88 19.06 -3.55 -2.69
N ALA A 89 19.58 -2.90 -3.74
CA ALA A 89 18.78 -2.43 -4.88
C ALA A 89 18.00 -3.55 -5.58
N GLU A 90 18.59 -4.74 -5.70
CA GLU A 90 17.96 -5.89 -6.37
C GLU A 90 16.77 -6.39 -5.54
N ALA A 91 16.94 -6.55 -4.23
CA ALA A 91 15.87 -6.95 -3.33
C ALA A 91 14.76 -5.90 -3.26
N CYS A 92 15.09 -4.59 -3.24
CA CYS A 92 14.08 -3.54 -3.35
C CYS A 92 13.31 -3.62 -4.68
N SER A 93 14.01 -3.85 -5.79
CA SER A 93 13.37 -3.95 -7.12
C SER A 93 12.49 -5.20 -7.26
N ASN A 94 12.95 -6.33 -6.72
CA ASN A 94 12.21 -7.58 -6.71
C ASN A 94 11.01 -7.49 -5.76
N ASN A 95 11.19 -6.96 -4.55
CA ASN A 95 10.06 -6.78 -3.64
C ASN A 95 9.07 -5.76 -4.21
N MET A 96 9.47 -4.65 -4.85
CA MET A 96 8.50 -3.76 -5.50
C MET A 96 7.56 -4.47 -6.49
N ARG A 97 8.00 -5.56 -7.11
CA ARG A 97 7.20 -6.36 -8.06
C ARG A 97 6.15 -7.27 -7.41
N VAL A 98 6.19 -7.58 -6.11
CA VAL A 98 5.35 -8.64 -5.51
C VAL A 98 4.15 -8.13 -4.67
N PRO A 99 4.29 -7.12 -3.79
CA PRO A 99 3.19 -6.56 -3.00
C PRO A 99 2.51 -5.35 -3.65
N CYS A 100 3.21 -4.62 -4.53
CA CYS A 100 2.74 -3.34 -5.06
C CYS A 100 2.27 -3.39 -6.52
N LYS A 101 2.57 -4.47 -7.26
CA LYS A 101 1.98 -4.69 -8.58
C LYS A 101 0.76 -5.57 -8.42
N SER A 102 -0.37 -4.87 -8.35
CA SER A 102 -1.56 -5.13 -9.14
C SER A 102 -1.49 -6.29 -10.14
N ASP A 103 -2.60 -7.00 -10.30
CA ASP A 103 -2.72 -7.99 -11.37
C ASP A 103 -2.56 -7.34 -12.77
N ALA A 104 -2.70 -8.14 -13.82
CA ALA A 104 -2.45 -7.75 -15.22
C ALA A 104 -3.23 -6.50 -15.71
N ASN A 105 -4.14 -5.93 -14.90
CA ASN A 105 -4.93 -4.74 -15.20
C ASN A 105 -4.59 -3.50 -14.35
N GLY A 106 -3.64 -3.58 -13.40
CA GLY A 106 -3.16 -2.39 -12.69
C GLY A 106 -3.89 -2.03 -11.38
N ASP A 107 -4.83 -2.86 -10.89
CA ASP A 107 -5.55 -2.60 -9.63
C ASP A 107 -4.83 -3.16 -8.40
N ILE A 108 -4.67 -2.33 -7.36
CA ILE A 108 -4.14 -2.69 -6.04
C ILE A 108 -5.14 -3.67 -5.37
N LEU A 109 -5.05 -4.95 -5.74
CA LEU A 109 -5.92 -6.04 -5.30
C LEU A 109 -5.60 -6.50 -3.87
N ALA A 110 -5.79 -5.61 -2.91
CA ALA A 110 -6.33 -6.03 -1.62
C ALA A 110 -7.85 -5.81 -1.56
N PHE A 111 -8.45 -5.05 -2.49
CA PHE A 111 -9.83 -4.57 -2.36
C PHE A 111 -10.74 -4.78 -3.58
N THR A 112 -10.21 -4.98 -4.80
CA THR A 112 -11.01 -5.10 -6.03
C THR A 112 -11.58 -6.50 -6.33
N ARG A 113 -11.56 -7.44 -5.38
CA ARG A 113 -12.33 -8.69 -5.50
C ARG A 113 -13.26 -8.96 -4.32
N THR A 114 -13.81 -7.90 -3.76
CA THR A 114 -14.92 -7.97 -2.81
C THR A 114 -16.01 -6.97 -3.18
N SER A 115 -16.52 -7.07 -4.41
CA SER A 115 -17.95 -6.83 -4.67
C SER A 115 -18.80 -8.00 -4.11
N SER A 116 -18.39 -8.58 -2.98
CA SER A 116 -19.03 -9.72 -2.31
C SER A 116 -19.03 -9.54 -0.78
N PHE A 117 -18.83 -8.31 -0.30
CA PHE A 117 -19.16 -7.91 1.08
C PHE A 117 -20.43 -7.03 1.13
N LEU A 118 -21.32 -7.19 0.14
CA LEU A 118 -22.77 -7.03 0.29
C LEU A 118 -23.43 -8.35 -0.13
#